data_AF-A0A7S3DVE0-F1
#
_entry.id   AF-A0A7S3DVE0-F1
#
_cell.length_a   1.000
_cell.length_b   1.000
_cell.length_c   1.000
_cell.angle_alpha   90.00
_cell.angle_beta   90.00
_cell.angle_gamma   90.00
#
_symmetry.space_group_name_H-M   'P 1'
#
loop_
_entity.id
_entity.type
_entity.pdbx_description
1 polymer ?
#
loop_
_entity_poly.entity_id
_entity_poly.type
_entity_poly.pdbx_seq_one_letter_code
_entity_poly.pdbx_strand_id
1 'polypeptide(L)'
;EQSSNNWTTSSILIPCLSHPNSGEAPAPIDVSKCFGHGIVNHQMTPLLSHQHYWLPPQYNQCDVKFRQQELIPLFSRACKEAGFILNASRIQNNKTTVRQEFECSRHRIFQPSKHTKEGSTRRGTTHRAVTKENLCPFSFTIYFHKELQRWFIPKIGGGCMCHSGHCQIEKNYLSDPKRRVDPAELELAVEAIRKNIPLSSIQALLKARKNGTNLTKAQLKKIRQMSVLSNSPSASNMSPAERLVHNLQENPLAFYCMLTAVKEVGSNLITIKKTRKRAGANTTTEVFDGSQMRLDPNDDTPLAHAEIIMDALSLDQGQKLLLCIGWTTEEGSRHFAMFHETFGVDVTNGTNREQRGMFRAAGQTLDGKNIPFWDALIASGAPWVFHWLFCTCLPELFPQDLLNKCTKKNTECNKIERKETKALMNRQEKVMLP
;
A
#
# COMPACT_ATOMS: atom_id res chain seq x y z
N GLU A 1 4.56 18.33 37.93
CA GLU A 1 3.87 17.02 38.02
C GLU A 1 3.46 16.56 36.63
N GLN A 2 3.82 15.33 36.27
CA GLN A 2 3.54 14.74 34.95
C GLN A 2 2.05 14.43 34.86
N SER A 3 1.30 15.17 34.05
CA SER A 3 -0.07 14.78 33.68
C SER A 3 0.01 13.52 32.80
N SER A 4 0.10 12.36 33.45
CA SER A 4 -0.21 11.10 32.79
C SER A 4 -1.61 11.26 32.19
N ASN A 5 -1.76 11.04 30.88
CA ASN A 5 -3.05 11.07 30.18
C ASN A 5 -3.90 9.90 30.67
N ASN A 6 -4.35 9.97 31.92
CA ASN A 6 -5.18 9.00 32.57
C ASN A 6 -6.63 9.44 32.38
N TRP A 7 -7.45 8.53 31.89
CA TRP A 7 -8.87 8.78 31.73
C TRP A 7 -9.62 7.47 31.94
N THR A 8 -10.85 7.57 32.43
CA THR A 8 -11.71 6.42 32.64
C THR A 8 -12.67 6.31 31.48
N THR A 9 -12.90 5.07 31.05
CA THR A 9 -13.81 4.77 29.94
C THR A 9 -15.22 5.27 30.25
N SER A 10 -15.85 5.89 29.26
CA SER A 10 -17.28 6.25 29.29
C SER A 10 -18.16 5.01 29.14
N SER A 11 -19.49 5.16 29.21
CA SER A 11 -20.42 4.04 29.12
C SER A 11 -20.23 3.20 27.85
N ILE A 12 -20.11 1.88 28.03
CA ILE A 12 -20.04 0.90 26.94
C ILE A 12 -21.38 0.17 26.91
N LEU A 13 -22.27 0.58 26.02
CA LEU A 13 -23.62 0.00 25.94
C LEU A 13 -23.61 -1.25 25.05
N ILE A 14 -23.98 -2.40 25.62
CA ILE A 14 -24.13 -3.67 24.91
C ILE A 14 -25.54 -4.20 25.16
N PRO A 15 -26.27 -4.66 24.12
CA PRO A 15 -27.57 -5.30 24.31
C PRO A 15 -27.38 -6.65 25.02
N CYS A 16 -28.01 -6.79 26.19
CA CYS A 16 -27.87 -7.95 27.06
C CYS A 16 -29.23 -8.35 27.66
N LEU A 17 -29.30 -9.59 28.13
CA LEU A 17 -30.41 -10.19 28.85
C LEU A 17 -30.05 -10.33 30.34
N SER A 18 -31.06 -10.22 31.20
CA SER A 18 -31.00 -10.45 32.64
C SER A 18 -30.84 -11.94 32.99
N HIS A 19 -31.37 -12.82 32.14
CA HIS A 19 -31.39 -14.28 32.30
C HIS A 19 -31.13 -14.97 30.95
N PRO A 20 -30.41 -16.11 30.89
CA PRO A 20 -30.07 -16.78 29.62
C PRO A 20 -31.29 -17.26 28.81
N ASN A 21 -32.39 -17.51 29.51
CA ASN A 21 -33.67 -17.97 28.98
C ASN A 21 -34.79 -16.91 29.12
N SER A 22 -34.43 -15.64 29.34
CA SER A 22 -35.44 -14.58 29.39
C SER A 22 -36.13 -14.45 28.03
N GLY A 23 -37.46 -14.36 28.03
CA GLY A 23 -38.24 -13.94 26.86
C GLY A 23 -38.22 -12.42 26.64
N GLU A 24 -37.57 -11.67 27.53
CA GLU A 24 -37.44 -10.22 27.45
C GLU A 24 -36.62 -9.79 26.23
N ALA A 25 -36.96 -8.63 25.67
CA ALA A 25 -36.13 -8.00 24.66
C ALA A 25 -34.78 -7.60 25.28
N PRO A 26 -33.64 -7.77 24.56
CA PRO A 26 -32.34 -7.31 25.03
C PRO A 26 -32.35 -5.81 25.36
N ALA A 27 -31.89 -5.46 26.56
CA ALA A 27 -31.77 -4.08 27.00
C ALA A 27 -30.31 -3.59 26.84
N PRO A 28 -30.08 -2.30 26.52
CA PRO A 28 -28.74 -1.73 26.49
C PRO A 28 -28.19 -1.65 27.92
N ILE A 29 -27.15 -2.44 28.21
CA ILE A 29 -26.49 -2.47 29.53
C ILE A 29 -25.12 -1.82 29.40
N ASP A 30 -24.82 -0.91 30.33
CA ASP A 30 -23.48 -0.33 30.46
C ASP A 30 -22.53 -1.34 31.09
N VAL A 31 -21.81 -2.07 30.24
CA VAL A 31 -20.88 -3.12 30.70
C VAL A 31 -19.61 -2.55 31.31
N SER A 32 -19.32 -1.24 31.14
CA SER A 32 -18.16 -0.61 31.78
C SER A 32 -18.19 -0.75 33.30
N LYS A 33 -19.39 -0.69 33.90
CA LYS A 33 -19.64 -0.86 35.34
C LYS A 33 -19.31 -2.26 35.86
N CYS A 34 -19.12 -3.23 34.96
CA CYS A 34 -18.80 -4.61 35.31
C CYS A 34 -17.30 -4.84 35.52
N PHE A 35 -16.43 -3.88 35.17
CA PHE A 35 -14.99 -4.08 35.12
C PHE A 35 -14.28 -3.39 36.29
N GLY A 36 -13.09 -3.89 36.68
CA GLY A 36 -12.24 -3.20 37.66
C GLY A 36 -12.53 -3.48 39.14
N HIS A 37 -13.33 -4.50 39.46
CA HIS A 37 -13.67 -4.85 40.85
C HIS A 37 -12.58 -5.66 41.58
N GLY A 38 -11.37 -5.76 41.02
CA GLY A 38 -10.23 -6.44 41.66
C GLY A 38 -10.34 -7.96 41.80
N ILE A 39 -11.39 -8.58 41.26
CA ILE A 39 -11.60 -10.03 41.39
C ILE A 39 -10.80 -10.79 40.33
N VAL A 40 -9.78 -11.51 40.78
CA VAL A 40 -8.97 -12.43 39.98
C VAL A 40 -9.52 -13.84 40.21
N ASN A 41 -10.22 -14.39 39.23
CA ASN A 41 -10.74 -15.77 39.24
C ASN A 41 -11.87 -16.06 40.24
N HIS A 42 -13.09 -15.62 39.93
CA HIS A 42 -14.22 -16.43 40.41
C HIS A 42 -14.10 -17.82 39.78
N GLN A 43 -14.19 -18.87 40.61
CA GLN A 43 -14.74 -20.14 40.16
C GLN A 43 -16.15 -19.82 39.68
N MET A 44 -16.28 -19.56 38.38
CA MET A 44 -17.53 -19.14 37.77
C MET A 44 -18.39 -20.38 37.64
N THR A 45 -19.17 -20.69 38.68
CA THR A 45 -20.28 -21.63 38.60
C THR A 45 -21.47 -20.84 38.06
N PRO A 46 -21.85 -21.01 36.80
CA PRO A 46 -22.75 -20.13 36.07
C PRO A 46 -24.24 -20.36 36.39
N LEU A 47 -24.53 -21.06 37.49
CA LEU A 47 -25.87 -21.46 37.90
C LEU A 47 -26.69 -20.31 38.50
N LEU A 48 -26.07 -19.19 38.85
CA LEU A 48 -26.76 -18.03 39.46
C LEU A 48 -26.99 -16.94 38.40
N SER A 49 -28.21 -16.90 37.87
CA SER A 49 -28.66 -15.93 36.87
C SER A 49 -28.51 -14.48 37.31
N HIS A 50 -28.61 -14.19 38.61
CA HIS A 50 -28.56 -12.82 39.13
C HIS A 50 -27.17 -12.18 39.07
N GLN A 51 -26.09 -12.92 38.85
CA GLN A 51 -24.71 -12.43 38.89
C GLN A 51 -24.12 -12.10 37.52
N HIS A 52 -24.86 -12.35 36.45
CA HIS A 52 -24.35 -12.25 35.08
C HIS A 52 -25.32 -11.50 34.17
N TYR A 53 -24.78 -10.86 33.14
CA TYR A 53 -25.53 -10.40 31.97
C TYR A 53 -25.26 -11.36 30.82
N TRP A 54 -26.28 -11.66 30.03
CA TRP A 54 -26.20 -12.67 28.96
C TRP A 54 -26.31 -12.00 27.60
N LEU A 55 -25.51 -12.43 26.62
CA LEU A 55 -25.69 -11.92 25.26
C LEU A 55 -26.95 -12.53 24.61
N PRO A 56 -27.61 -11.80 23.70
CA PRO A 56 -28.78 -12.29 22.98
C PRO A 56 -28.53 -13.59 22.20
N PRO A 57 -29.59 -14.37 21.89
CA PRO A 57 -29.47 -15.65 21.20
C PRO A 57 -28.75 -15.61 19.84
N GLN A 58 -28.73 -14.47 19.16
CA GLN A 58 -27.95 -14.30 17.92
C GLN A 58 -26.44 -14.50 18.11
N TYR A 59 -25.95 -14.48 19.36
CA TYR A 59 -24.53 -14.65 19.69
C TYR A 59 -24.16 -16.05 20.20
N ASN A 60 -25.03 -17.06 20.10
CA ASN A 60 -24.84 -18.39 20.73
C ASN A 60 -23.72 -19.26 20.18
N GLN A 61 -22.91 -18.77 19.24
CA GLN A 61 -21.81 -19.51 18.62
C GLN A 61 -20.46 -19.13 19.26
N CYS A 62 -19.54 -20.11 19.29
CA CYS A 62 -18.21 -19.95 19.88
C CYS A 62 -17.11 -20.57 19.00
N ASP A 63 -17.32 -20.70 17.69
CA ASP A 63 -16.23 -21.00 16.77
C ASP A 63 -15.37 -19.75 16.48
N VAL A 64 -14.19 -19.97 15.91
CA VAL A 64 -13.23 -18.90 15.62
C VAL A 64 -13.78 -17.89 14.62
N LYS A 65 -14.52 -18.36 13.61
CA LYS A 65 -15.03 -17.53 12.52
C LYS A 65 -16.12 -16.61 13.07
N PHE A 66 -17.07 -17.15 13.82
CA PHE A 66 -18.13 -16.39 14.48
C PHE A 66 -17.57 -15.31 15.41
N ARG A 67 -16.58 -15.67 16.26
CA ARG A 67 -15.97 -14.67 17.15
C ARG A 67 -15.36 -13.49 16.39
N GLN A 68 -14.70 -13.77 15.26
CA GLN A 68 -14.07 -12.73 14.45
C GLN A 68 -15.06 -11.86 13.69
N GLN A 69 -16.17 -12.44 13.25
CA GLN A 69 -17.15 -11.78 12.37
C GLN A 69 -18.28 -11.08 13.13
N GLU A 70 -18.69 -11.60 14.29
CA GLU A 70 -19.88 -11.11 15.00
C GLU A 70 -19.54 -10.58 16.40
N LEU A 71 -18.87 -11.40 17.22
CA LEU A 71 -18.63 -11.09 18.63
C LEU A 71 -17.64 -9.93 18.83
N ILE A 72 -16.44 -10.03 18.24
CA ILE A 72 -15.41 -8.98 18.37
C ILE A 72 -15.91 -7.65 17.79
N PRO A 73 -16.58 -7.62 16.62
CA PRO A 73 -17.16 -6.39 16.08
C PRO A 73 -18.20 -5.73 16.99
N LEU A 74 -19.05 -6.50 17.70
CA LEU A 74 -20.01 -5.96 18.67
C LEU A 74 -19.32 -5.08 19.72
N PHE A 75 -18.35 -5.65 20.44
CA PHE A 75 -17.63 -4.91 21.49
C PHE A 75 -16.74 -3.81 20.92
N SER A 76 -16.13 -4.05 19.75
CA SER A 76 -15.29 -3.05 19.10
C SER A 76 -16.06 -1.80 18.70
N ARG A 77 -17.32 -1.94 18.26
CA ARG A 77 -18.19 -0.80 17.90
C ARG A 77 -18.53 0.01 19.14
N ALA A 78 -18.94 -0.65 20.23
CA ALA A 78 -19.25 0.03 21.48
C ALA A 78 -18.03 0.75 22.08
N CYS A 79 -16.85 0.13 22.04
CA CYS A 79 -15.60 0.77 22.51
C CYS A 79 -15.15 1.93 21.59
N LYS A 80 -15.42 1.86 20.28
CA LYS A 80 -15.16 2.96 19.34
C LYS A 80 -16.02 4.18 19.66
N GLU A 81 -17.30 3.98 19.98
CA GLU A 81 -18.19 5.04 20.47
C GLU A 81 -17.67 5.65 21.78
N ALA A 82 -17.10 4.84 22.67
CA ALA A 82 -16.43 5.31 23.89
C ALA A 82 -15.05 5.97 23.67
N GLY A 83 -14.52 5.97 22.43
CA GLY A 83 -13.35 6.75 22.03
C GLY A 83 -12.01 6.00 22.01
N PHE A 84 -12.02 4.67 21.93
CA PHE A 84 -10.80 3.86 21.80
C PHE A 84 -10.98 2.62 20.92
N ILE A 85 -9.88 1.94 20.59
CA ILE A 85 -9.87 0.77 19.73
C ILE A 85 -9.62 -0.47 20.58
N LEU A 86 -10.46 -1.48 20.39
CA LEU A 86 -10.38 -2.75 21.11
C LEU A 86 -9.62 -3.81 20.31
N ASN A 87 -8.72 -4.51 20.99
CA ASN A 87 -8.06 -5.72 20.53
C ASN A 87 -8.57 -6.95 21.31
N ALA A 88 -8.67 -8.09 20.63
CA ALA A 88 -8.97 -9.37 21.27
C ALA A 88 -7.65 -10.10 21.47
N SER A 89 -7.22 -10.26 22.73
CA SER A 89 -5.83 -10.62 23.05
C SER A 89 -5.64 -12.11 23.31
N ARG A 90 -6.49 -12.70 24.14
CA ARG A 90 -6.30 -14.07 24.63
C ARG A 90 -7.62 -14.85 24.67
N ILE A 91 -7.52 -16.13 24.29
CA ILE A 91 -8.59 -17.12 24.45
C ILE A 91 -8.08 -18.20 25.39
N GLN A 92 -8.88 -18.57 26.38
CA GLN A 92 -8.62 -19.73 27.24
C GLN A 92 -9.83 -20.65 27.22
N ASN A 93 -9.60 -21.94 27.08
CA ASN A 93 -10.67 -22.93 27.00
C ASN A 93 -10.61 -23.83 28.24
N ASN A 94 -11.63 -23.75 29.07
CA ASN A 94 -11.80 -24.59 30.26
C ASN A 94 -12.83 -25.69 29.97
N LYS A 95 -12.99 -26.66 30.89
CA LYS A 95 -13.96 -27.76 30.73
C LYS A 95 -15.38 -27.24 30.42
N THR A 96 -15.87 -26.28 31.19
CA THR A 96 -17.25 -25.76 31.12
C THR A 96 -17.38 -24.43 30.38
N THR A 97 -16.29 -23.65 30.25
CA THR A 97 -16.35 -22.28 29.72
C THR A 97 -15.23 -21.95 28.73
N VAL A 98 -15.49 -21.04 27.79
CA VAL A 98 -14.44 -20.38 26.98
C VAL A 98 -14.31 -18.93 27.42
N ARG A 99 -13.11 -18.48 27.71
CA ARG A 99 -12.78 -17.11 28.12
C ARG A 99 -12.25 -16.33 26.93
N GLN A 100 -12.79 -15.14 26.66
CA GLN A 100 -12.26 -14.19 25.68
C GLN A 100 -11.87 -12.89 26.39
N GLU A 101 -10.58 -12.56 26.33
CA GLU A 101 -10.03 -11.33 26.89
C GLU A 101 -9.93 -10.24 25.82
N PHE A 102 -10.24 -9.01 26.22
CA PHE A 102 -10.13 -7.81 25.41
C PHE A 102 -9.24 -6.78 26.10
N GLU A 103 -8.47 -6.05 25.30
CA GLU A 103 -7.55 -5.02 25.76
C GLU A 103 -7.62 -3.80 24.83
N CYS A 104 -7.23 -2.63 25.32
CA CYS A 104 -7.07 -1.46 24.46
C CYS A 104 -5.91 -1.68 23.50
N SER A 105 -6.12 -1.44 22.20
CA SER A 105 -5.11 -1.65 21.15
C SER A 105 -4.04 -0.55 21.09
N ARG A 106 -4.09 0.44 22.00
CA ARG A 106 -3.16 1.57 22.02
C ARG A 106 -1.92 1.20 22.83
N HIS A 107 -0.96 0.56 22.16
CA HIS A 107 0.37 0.27 22.68
C HIS A 107 1.33 1.48 22.54
N ARG A 108 0.82 2.71 22.56
CA ARG A 108 1.65 3.92 22.34
C ARG A 108 1.54 4.87 23.53
N ILE A 109 2.70 5.29 24.03
CA ILE A 109 2.84 6.25 25.10
C ILE A 109 3.00 7.65 24.47
N PHE A 110 2.19 8.60 24.90
CA PHE A 110 2.38 10.01 24.59
C PHE A 110 3.48 10.61 25.48
N GLN A 111 4.51 11.19 24.87
CA GLN A 111 5.56 11.91 25.57
C GLN A 111 5.43 13.41 25.26
N PRO A 112 5.11 14.26 26.25
CA PRO A 112 5.16 15.70 26.06
C PRO A 112 6.60 16.15 25.82
N SER A 113 6.78 17.17 24.97
CA SER A 113 8.09 17.79 24.70
C SER A 113 8.71 18.30 26.01
N LYS A 114 9.95 17.91 26.31
CA LYS A 114 10.67 18.29 27.53
C LYS A 114 11.28 19.70 27.51
N HIS A 115 11.20 20.43 26.40
CA HIS A 115 11.76 21.79 26.29
C HIS A 115 10.67 22.82 26.01
N THR A 116 10.37 23.64 27.01
CA THR A 116 9.55 24.84 26.90
C THR A 116 10.46 26.07 26.80
N LYS A 117 10.49 26.71 25.63
CA LYS A 117 10.47 28.17 25.58
C LYS A 117 8.99 28.55 25.54
N GLU A 118 8.57 29.44 26.42
CA GLU A 118 7.19 29.95 26.48
C GLU A 118 6.77 30.45 25.09
N GLY A 119 5.60 29.98 24.60
CA GLY A 119 4.99 30.48 23.36
C GLY A 119 4.94 29.51 22.17
N SER A 120 5.59 28.35 22.21
CA SER A 120 5.54 27.36 21.10
C SER A 120 4.75 26.10 21.45
N THR A 121 3.48 26.02 21.01
CA THR A 121 2.72 24.76 20.99
C THR A 121 3.23 23.83 19.88
N ARG A 122 4.28 23.04 20.16
CA ARG A 122 4.65 21.91 19.28
C ARG A 122 4.09 20.58 19.81
N ARG A 123 3.57 19.78 18.86
CA ARG A 123 2.93 18.47 19.05
C ARG A 123 3.86 17.49 19.76
N GLY A 124 3.38 16.83 20.82
CA GLY A 124 4.12 15.76 21.50
C GLY A 124 4.32 14.52 20.60
N THR A 125 5.32 13.71 20.92
CA THR A 125 5.66 12.49 20.17
C THR A 125 5.04 11.26 20.83
N THR A 126 4.54 10.31 20.04
CA THR A 126 4.06 9.02 20.55
C THR A 126 5.05 7.91 20.22
N HIS A 127 5.51 7.15 21.22
CA HIS A 127 6.41 6.01 21.03
C HIS A 127 5.67 4.70 21.34
N ARG A 128 6.08 3.58 20.72
CA ARG A 128 5.53 2.26 21.12
C ARG A 128 6.05 1.91 22.51
N ALA A 129 5.19 1.36 23.35
CA ALA A 129 5.58 0.81 24.63
C ALA A 129 6.56 -0.35 24.42
N VAL A 130 7.70 -0.29 25.12
CA VAL A 130 8.78 -1.29 25.03
C VAL A 130 8.53 -2.43 26.00
N THR A 131 7.88 -2.17 27.14
CA THR A 131 7.56 -3.16 28.17
C THR A 131 6.04 -3.24 28.41
N LYS A 132 5.59 -4.34 29.02
CA LYS A 132 4.16 -4.56 29.32
C LYS A 132 3.63 -3.60 30.38
N GLU A 133 4.46 -3.13 31.31
CA GLU A 133 4.03 -2.16 32.33
C GLU A 133 3.63 -0.81 31.72
N ASN A 134 4.12 -0.52 30.51
CA ASN A 134 3.86 0.71 29.79
C ASN A 134 2.66 0.62 28.82
N LEU A 135 1.95 -0.51 28.82
CA LEU A 135 0.72 -0.67 28.05
C LEU A 135 -0.45 -0.02 28.76
N CYS A 136 -1.43 0.40 27.97
CA CYS A 136 -2.71 0.84 28.52
C CYS A 136 -3.30 -0.29 29.39
N PRO A 137 -3.64 -0.03 30.67
CA PRO A 137 -4.09 -1.07 31.59
C PRO A 137 -5.51 -1.55 31.28
N PHE A 138 -6.29 -0.78 30.51
CA PHE A 138 -7.66 -1.13 30.12
C PHE A 138 -7.76 -2.56 29.56
N SER A 139 -8.55 -3.37 30.25
CA SER A 139 -8.85 -4.74 29.85
C SER A 139 -10.16 -5.21 30.47
N PHE A 140 -10.83 -6.14 29.81
CA PHE A 140 -11.97 -6.86 30.37
C PHE A 140 -12.09 -8.25 29.76
N THR A 141 -12.94 -9.09 30.34
CA THR A 141 -13.12 -10.48 29.91
C THR A 141 -14.60 -10.81 29.80
N ILE A 142 -14.95 -11.58 28.77
CA ILE A 142 -16.26 -12.23 28.63
C ILE A 142 -16.10 -13.75 28.56
N TYR A 143 -17.19 -14.46 28.80
CA TYR A 143 -17.17 -15.92 28.93
C TYR A 143 -18.27 -16.57 28.09
N PHE A 144 -18.00 -17.73 27.52
CA PHE A 144 -18.97 -18.58 26.85
C PHE A 144 -19.23 -19.80 27.71
N HIS A 145 -20.49 -20.07 28.02
CA HIS A 145 -20.93 -21.28 28.66
C HIS A 145 -21.16 -22.38 27.63
N LYS A 146 -20.47 -23.52 27.75
CA LYS A 146 -20.58 -24.60 26.76
C LYS A 146 -21.91 -25.35 26.80
N GLU A 147 -22.46 -25.64 27.97
CA GLU A 147 -23.73 -26.40 28.05
C GLU A 147 -24.92 -25.54 27.61
N LEU A 148 -25.04 -24.33 28.18
CA LEU A 148 -26.07 -23.37 27.78
C LEU A 148 -25.88 -22.78 26.37
N GLN A 149 -24.70 -22.92 25.76
CA GLN A 149 -24.34 -22.28 24.49
C GLN A 149 -24.66 -20.77 24.50
N ARG A 150 -24.16 -20.05 25.52
CA ARG A 150 -24.42 -18.62 25.72
C ARG A 150 -23.17 -17.87 26.15
N TRP A 151 -22.97 -16.67 25.60
CA TRP A 151 -21.99 -15.73 26.13
C TRP A 151 -22.57 -14.95 27.31
N PHE A 152 -21.72 -14.63 28.28
CA PHE A 152 -22.08 -13.85 29.44
C PHE A 152 -20.94 -12.95 29.92
N ILE A 153 -21.34 -11.92 30.66
CA ILE A 153 -20.50 -10.90 31.27
C ILE A 153 -20.82 -10.90 32.77
N PRO A 154 -19.85 -11.18 33.66
CA PRO A 154 -20.07 -11.06 35.10
C PRO A 154 -20.43 -9.62 35.48
N LYS A 155 -21.41 -9.43 36.35
CA LYS A 155 -21.74 -8.09 36.89
C LYS A 155 -20.61 -7.50 37.72
N ILE A 156 -19.80 -8.38 38.32
CA ILE A 156 -18.61 -8.05 39.10
C ILE A 156 -17.43 -8.81 38.49
N GLY A 157 -16.71 -8.15 37.59
CA GLY A 157 -15.61 -8.71 36.82
C GLY A 157 -14.27 -8.06 37.16
N GLY A 158 -13.19 -8.79 36.84
CA GLY A 158 -11.83 -8.26 36.84
C GLY A 158 -11.56 -7.33 35.66
N GLY A 159 -10.29 -6.97 35.46
CA GLY A 159 -9.85 -6.05 34.42
C GLY A 159 -9.62 -4.63 34.94
N CYS A 160 -9.65 -3.65 34.04
CA CYS A 160 -9.41 -2.24 34.36
C CYS A 160 -10.22 -1.33 33.44
N MET A 161 -10.85 -0.32 34.03
CA MET A 161 -11.64 0.71 33.34
C MET A 161 -10.79 1.90 32.87
N CYS A 162 -9.61 2.03 33.45
CA CYS A 162 -8.74 3.17 33.28
C CYS A 162 -7.84 2.97 32.07
N HIS A 163 -7.64 4.05 31.33
CA HIS A 163 -6.65 4.19 30.30
C HIS A 163 -5.47 4.99 30.84
N SER A 164 -4.28 4.66 30.37
CA SER A 164 -3.06 5.42 30.65
C SER A 164 -2.17 5.42 29.41
N GLY A 165 -1.36 6.47 29.29
CA GLY A 165 -0.41 6.64 28.19
C GLY A 165 -0.99 7.15 26.86
N HIS A 166 -2.31 7.32 26.73
CA HIS A 166 -2.95 7.87 25.52
C HIS A 166 -4.20 8.68 25.83
N CYS A 167 -4.57 9.62 24.96
CA CYS A 167 -5.82 10.37 25.08
C CYS A 167 -7.04 9.57 24.59
N GLN A 168 -8.21 9.96 25.07
CA GLN A 168 -9.49 9.62 24.46
C GLN A 168 -9.60 10.34 23.11
N ILE A 169 -10.08 9.64 22.08
CA ILE A 169 -10.17 10.17 20.72
C ILE A 169 -11.62 10.08 20.28
N GLU A 170 -12.18 11.16 19.72
CA GLU A 170 -13.53 11.10 19.19
C GLU A 170 -13.64 10.05 18.08
N LYS A 171 -14.78 9.37 18.02
CA LYS A 171 -15.02 8.26 17.08
C LYS A 171 -14.68 8.55 15.63
N ASN A 172 -14.85 9.81 15.20
CA ASN A 172 -14.59 10.27 13.84
C ASN A 172 -13.09 10.30 13.49
N TYR A 173 -12.21 10.37 14.49
CA TYR A 173 -10.75 10.36 14.32
C TYR A 173 -10.13 8.98 14.52
N LEU A 174 -10.90 7.99 14.95
CA LEU A 174 -10.46 6.60 15.03
C LEU A 174 -10.48 5.97 13.63
N SER A 175 -9.34 5.39 13.23
CA SER A 175 -9.23 4.66 11.96
C SER A 175 -9.82 3.27 12.09
N ASP A 176 -10.55 2.85 11.06
CA ASP A 176 -11.08 1.50 10.97
C ASP A 176 -9.99 0.51 10.54
N PRO A 177 -9.81 -0.61 11.25
CA PRO A 177 -8.96 -1.70 10.80
C PRO A 177 -9.50 -2.25 9.48
N LYS A 178 -8.63 -2.59 8.53
CA LYS A 178 -9.03 -3.11 7.19
C LYS A 178 -10.03 -4.28 7.27
N ARG A 179 -9.90 -5.16 8.27
CA ARG A 179 -10.78 -6.32 8.49
C ARG A 179 -12.20 -5.97 8.94
N ARG A 180 -12.44 -4.72 9.32
CA ARG A 180 -13.72 -4.23 9.89
C ARG A 180 -14.40 -3.20 8.99
N VAL A 181 -13.83 -2.96 7.81
CA VAL A 181 -14.42 -2.08 6.80
C VAL A 181 -15.49 -2.88 6.07
N ASP A 182 -16.67 -2.28 5.94
CA ASP A 182 -17.78 -2.85 5.17
C ASP A 182 -17.30 -3.22 3.75
N PRO A 183 -17.54 -4.45 3.27
CA PRO A 183 -17.20 -4.85 1.90
C PRO A 183 -17.69 -3.86 0.84
N ALA A 184 -18.88 -3.28 1.01
CA ALA A 184 -19.43 -2.31 0.05
C ALA A 184 -18.62 -1.00 0.01
N GLU A 185 -18.14 -0.54 1.16
CA GLU A 185 -17.28 0.66 1.25
C GLU A 185 -15.86 0.37 0.70
N LEU A 186 -15.37 -0.86 0.87
CA LEU A 186 -14.11 -1.28 0.28
C LEU A 186 -14.18 -1.35 -1.25
N GLU A 187 -15.27 -1.88 -1.79
CA GLU A 187 -15.51 -1.94 -3.24
C GLU A 187 -15.60 -0.55 -3.86
N LEU A 188 -16.34 0.36 -3.22
CA LEU A 188 -16.41 1.77 -3.62
C LEU A 188 -15.03 2.43 -3.64
N ALA A 189 -14.20 2.16 -2.62
CA ALA A 189 -12.83 2.68 -2.58
C ALA A 189 -11.99 2.13 -3.75
N VAL A 190 -12.13 0.84 -4.09
CA VAL A 190 -11.43 0.21 -5.23
C VAL A 190 -11.89 0.80 -6.56
N GLU A 191 -13.20 1.00 -6.75
CA GLU A 191 -13.74 1.61 -7.96
C GLU A 191 -13.25 3.05 -8.14
N ALA A 192 -13.29 3.86 -7.07
CA ALA A 192 -12.78 5.23 -7.10
C ALA A 192 -11.27 5.28 -7.41
N ILE A 193 -10.50 4.33 -6.88
CA ILE A 193 -9.08 4.17 -7.21
C ILE A 193 -8.88 3.83 -8.69
N ARG A 194 -9.69 2.92 -9.26
CA ARG A 194 -9.63 2.55 -10.68
C ARG A 194 -9.94 3.73 -11.59
N LYS A 195 -10.87 4.60 -11.17
CA LYS A 195 -11.20 5.87 -11.82
C LYS A 195 -10.17 6.99 -11.58
N ASN A 196 -9.01 6.65 -10.99
CA ASN A 196 -7.90 7.56 -10.72
C ASN A 196 -8.27 8.78 -9.86
N ILE A 197 -9.28 8.64 -8.99
CA ILE A 197 -9.71 9.70 -8.07
C ILE A 197 -8.62 9.92 -7.00
N PRO A 198 -8.28 11.18 -6.64
CA PRO A 198 -7.29 11.46 -5.60
C PRO A 198 -7.66 10.81 -4.25
N LEU A 199 -6.67 10.19 -3.58
CA LEU A 199 -6.91 9.46 -2.33
C LEU A 199 -7.52 10.32 -1.21
N SER A 200 -7.28 11.63 -1.21
CA SER A 200 -7.90 12.58 -0.28
C SER A 200 -9.41 12.69 -0.49
N SER A 201 -9.87 12.73 -1.74
CA SER A 201 -11.29 12.79 -2.09
C SER A 201 -11.99 11.48 -1.75
N ILE A 202 -11.33 10.34 -2.01
CA ILE A 202 -11.83 9.03 -1.60
C ILE A 202 -12.00 8.96 -0.08
N GLN A 203 -10.99 9.40 0.67
CA GLN A 203 -11.07 9.41 2.14
C GLN A 203 -12.20 10.31 2.65
N ALA A 204 -12.38 11.50 2.07
CA ALA A 204 -13.45 12.42 2.44
C ALA A 204 -14.83 11.82 2.14
N LEU A 205 -14.97 11.17 0.98
CA LEU A 205 -16.22 10.52 0.56
C LEU A 205 -16.61 9.38 1.51
N LEU A 206 -15.67 8.49 1.85
CA LEU A 206 -15.94 7.38 2.77
C LEU A 206 -16.31 7.85 4.18
N LYS A 207 -15.72 8.96 4.64
CA LYS A 207 -16.06 9.60 5.92
C LYS A 207 -17.44 10.24 5.94
N ALA A 208 -17.85 10.85 4.83
CA ALA A 208 -19.12 11.58 4.72
C ALA A 208 -20.33 10.64 4.60
N ARG A 209 -20.12 9.38 4.26
CA ARG A 209 -21.20 8.38 4.14
C ARG A 209 -21.73 7.94 5.50
N LYS A 210 -22.97 7.44 5.52
CA LYS A 210 -23.73 7.04 6.72
C LYS A 210 -22.98 6.04 7.63
N ASN A 211 -22.10 5.22 7.06
CA ASN A 211 -21.31 4.22 7.79
C ASN A 211 -19.99 4.78 8.35
N GLY A 212 -19.62 6.03 8.02
CA GLY A 212 -18.51 6.77 8.64
C GLY A 212 -17.13 6.11 8.54
N THR A 213 -16.87 5.36 7.47
CA THR A 213 -15.64 4.55 7.37
C THR A 213 -14.41 5.45 7.27
N ASN A 214 -13.51 5.35 8.24
CA ASN A 214 -12.30 6.17 8.29
C ASN A 214 -11.05 5.36 7.90
N LEU A 215 -10.85 5.21 6.60
CA LEU A 215 -9.61 4.69 6.03
C LEU A 215 -8.52 5.76 6.00
N THR A 216 -7.32 5.41 6.45
CA THR A 216 -6.13 6.26 6.31
C THR A 216 -5.63 6.29 4.87
N LYS A 217 -4.94 7.37 4.47
CA LYS A 217 -4.25 7.46 3.17
C LYS A 217 -3.30 6.28 2.94
N ALA A 218 -2.64 5.76 3.99
CA ALA A 218 -1.76 4.61 3.90
C ALA A 218 -2.53 3.31 3.57
N GLN A 219 -3.70 3.10 4.20
CA GLN A 219 -4.58 1.98 3.86
C GLN A 219 -5.09 2.09 2.43
N LEU A 220 -5.52 3.28 1.99
CA LEU A 220 -5.94 3.52 0.61
C LEU A 220 -4.79 3.31 -0.40
N LYS A 221 -3.56 3.73 -0.07
CA LYS A 221 -2.38 3.46 -0.90
C LYS A 221 -2.11 1.96 -1.02
N LYS A 222 -2.28 1.20 0.06
CA LYS A 222 -2.16 -0.27 0.03
C LYS A 222 -3.27 -0.93 -0.80
N ILE A 223 -4.51 -0.44 -0.67
CA ILE A 223 -5.63 -0.90 -1.51
C ILE A 223 -5.32 -0.60 -2.98
N ARG A 224 -4.80 0.59 -3.31
CA ARG A 224 -4.38 0.95 -4.67
C ARG A 224 -3.30 0.04 -5.22
N GLN A 225 -2.29 -0.27 -4.42
CA GLN A 225 -1.25 -1.22 -4.82
C GLN A 225 -1.84 -2.60 -5.10
N MET A 226 -2.73 -3.09 -4.22
CA MET A 226 -3.39 -4.38 -4.42
C MET A 226 -4.30 -4.38 -5.65
N SER A 227 -5.11 -3.33 -5.84
CA SER A 227 -6.10 -3.26 -6.93
C SER A 227 -5.47 -3.10 -8.31
N VAL A 228 -4.33 -2.42 -8.40
CA VAL A 228 -3.55 -2.30 -9.64
C VAL A 228 -2.80 -3.60 -9.96
N LEU A 229 -2.36 -4.35 -8.93
CA LEU A 229 -1.67 -5.63 -9.09
C LEU A 229 -2.62 -6.82 -9.28
N SER A 230 -3.88 -6.72 -8.86
CA SER A 230 -4.85 -7.83 -8.84
C SER A 230 -5.60 -8.05 -10.17
N ASN A 231 -5.14 -7.48 -11.27
CA ASN A 231 -5.84 -7.59 -12.56
C ASN A 231 -5.55 -8.89 -13.33
N SER A 232 -4.85 -9.88 -12.77
CA SER A 232 -4.89 -11.24 -13.32
C SER A 232 -4.51 -12.32 -12.30
N PRO A 233 -5.27 -13.42 -12.19
CA PRO A 233 -4.83 -14.61 -11.44
C PRO A 233 -3.53 -15.23 -11.98
N SER A 234 -3.07 -14.88 -13.20
CA SER A 234 -1.76 -15.27 -13.73
C SER A 234 -0.58 -14.46 -13.18
N ALA A 235 -0.82 -13.34 -12.48
CA ALA A 235 0.23 -12.41 -12.06
C ALA A 235 1.03 -12.86 -10.81
N SER A 236 0.64 -13.93 -10.12
CA SER A 236 1.37 -14.43 -8.94
C SER A 236 2.69 -15.11 -9.28
N ASN A 237 2.78 -15.72 -10.46
CA ASN A 237 3.96 -16.47 -10.91
C ASN A 237 4.84 -15.67 -11.89
N MET A 238 4.43 -14.45 -12.24
CA MET A 238 5.17 -13.58 -13.15
C MET A 238 6.17 -12.69 -12.40
N SER A 239 7.37 -12.58 -12.94
CA SER A 239 8.37 -11.59 -12.57
C SER A 239 7.83 -10.15 -12.74
N PRO A 240 8.42 -9.14 -12.07
CA PRO A 240 8.06 -7.74 -12.30
C PRO A 240 8.13 -7.33 -13.79
N ALA A 241 9.15 -7.77 -14.51
CA ALA A 241 9.32 -7.53 -15.94
C ALA A 241 8.18 -8.14 -16.78
N GLU A 242 7.82 -9.40 -16.54
CA GLU A 242 6.72 -10.06 -17.25
C GLU A 242 5.39 -9.37 -16.98
N ARG A 243 5.12 -8.94 -15.74
CA ARG A 243 3.91 -8.18 -15.42
C ARG A 243 3.84 -6.85 -16.17
N LEU A 244 4.97 -6.15 -16.30
CA LEU A 244 5.01 -4.90 -17.07
C LEU A 244 4.67 -5.17 -18.53
N VAL A 245 5.33 -6.15 -19.15
CA VAL A 245 5.10 -6.51 -20.56
C VAL A 245 3.66 -6.98 -20.77
N HIS A 246 3.14 -7.85 -19.91
CA HIS A 246 1.76 -8.32 -19.97
C HIS A 246 0.75 -7.16 -19.87
N ASN A 247 0.94 -6.22 -18.94
CA ASN A 247 0.06 -5.06 -18.82
C ASN A 247 0.06 -4.16 -20.07
N LEU A 248 1.22 -4.01 -20.74
CA LEU A 248 1.34 -3.25 -21.99
C LEU A 248 0.77 -4.00 -23.20
N GLN A 249 0.84 -5.33 -23.19
CA GLN A 249 0.24 -6.19 -24.22
C GLN A 249 -1.29 -6.15 -24.14
N GLU A 250 -1.85 -6.33 -22.94
CA GLU A 250 -3.29 -6.34 -22.68
C GLU A 250 -3.95 -4.97 -22.90
N ASN A 251 -3.21 -3.87 -22.72
CA ASN A 251 -3.76 -2.54 -22.95
C ASN A 251 -3.78 -2.20 -24.45
N PRO A 252 -4.95 -2.12 -25.11
CA PRO A 252 -5.02 -1.80 -26.54
C PRO A 252 -4.56 -0.36 -26.84
N LEU A 253 -4.61 0.53 -25.84
CA LEU A 253 -4.22 1.93 -25.95
C LEU A 253 -2.77 2.19 -25.51
N ALA A 254 -1.96 1.14 -25.35
CA ALA A 254 -0.55 1.26 -25.03
C ALA A 254 0.34 0.83 -26.20
N PHE A 255 1.36 1.62 -26.49
CA PHE A 255 2.37 1.38 -27.50
C PHE A 255 3.73 1.26 -26.80
N TYR A 256 4.56 0.32 -27.24
CA TYR A 256 5.85 0.09 -26.61
C TYR A 256 6.91 -0.37 -27.60
N CYS A 257 8.17 -0.08 -27.26
CA CYS A 257 9.36 -0.62 -27.89
C CYS A 257 10.27 -1.15 -26.78
N MET A 258 10.68 -2.41 -26.85
CA MET A 258 11.50 -3.07 -25.85
C MET A 258 12.69 -3.81 -26.46
N LEU A 259 13.78 -3.85 -25.70
CA LEU A 259 14.94 -4.70 -25.93
C LEU A 259 14.99 -5.82 -24.89
N THR A 260 15.11 -7.05 -25.36
CA THR A 260 15.29 -8.24 -24.51
C THR A 260 16.49 -9.02 -24.97
N ALA A 261 17.32 -9.48 -24.04
CA ALA A 261 18.37 -10.46 -24.32
C ALA A 261 17.86 -11.88 -24.09
N VAL A 262 18.21 -12.81 -24.97
CA VAL A 262 17.80 -14.22 -24.91
C VAL A 262 19.00 -15.12 -25.14
N LYS A 263 19.20 -16.12 -24.29
CA LYS A 263 20.12 -17.24 -24.57
C LYS A 263 19.37 -18.25 -25.46
N GLU A 264 19.81 -18.39 -26.71
CA GLU A 264 19.13 -19.26 -27.68
C GLU A 264 19.16 -20.73 -27.23
N VAL A 265 18.09 -21.49 -27.50
CA VAL A 265 18.01 -22.88 -27.06
C VAL A 265 18.99 -23.73 -27.87
N GLY A 266 19.82 -24.54 -27.19
CA GLY A 266 20.86 -25.35 -27.84
C GLY A 266 22.12 -24.58 -28.25
N SER A 267 22.22 -23.30 -27.87
CA SER A 267 23.34 -22.42 -28.17
C SER A 267 23.68 -21.58 -26.93
N ASN A 268 24.96 -21.34 -26.67
CA ASN A 268 25.36 -20.39 -25.62
C ASN A 268 25.42 -18.94 -26.14
N LEU A 269 24.93 -18.68 -27.37
CA LEU A 269 24.90 -17.35 -27.96
C LEU A 269 23.74 -16.53 -27.37
N ILE A 270 24.07 -15.31 -26.96
CA ILE A 270 23.10 -14.32 -26.53
C ILE A 270 22.67 -13.48 -27.73
N THR A 271 21.37 -13.37 -27.95
CA THR A 271 20.79 -12.50 -28.98
C THR A 271 19.99 -11.39 -28.35
N ILE A 272 20.15 -10.16 -28.86
CA ILE A 272 19.29 -9.04 -28.49
C ILE A 272 18.12 -9.01 -29.47
N LYS A 273 16.90 -8.95 -28.93
CA LYS A 273 15.65 -8.88 -29.70
C LYS A 273 14.96 -7.56 -29.41
N LYS A 274 14.55 -6.85 -30.47
CA LYS A 274 13.69 -5.67 -30.38
C LYS A 274 12.26 -6.11 -30.63
N THR A 275 11.37 -5.82 -29.68
CA THR A 275 9.93 -6.05 -29.83
C THR A 275 9.19 -4.72 -29.78
N ARG A 276 8.28 -4.49 -30.73
CA ARG A 276 7.47 -3.28 -30.81
C ARG A 276 5.99 -3.58 -30.96
N LYS A 277 5.15 -2.72 -30.38
CA LYS A 277 3.69 -2.64 -30.57
C LYS A 277 3.35 -1.19 -30.91
N ARG A 278 2.80 -0.96 -32.10
CA ARG A 278 2.38 0.35 -32.59
C ARG A 278 0.86 0.46 -32.62
N ALA A 279 0.34 1.68 -32.72
CA ALA A 279 -1.08 1.94 -32.88
C ALA A 279 -1.67 1.18 -34.08
N GLY A 280 -2.68 0.35 -33.85
CA GLY A 280 -3.36 -0.42 -34.90
C GLY A 280 -2.53 -1.55 -35.55
N ALA A 281 -1.35 -1.88 -35.00
CA ALA A 281 -0.48 -2.91 -35.56
C ALA A 281 -0.24 -4.08 -34.58
N ASN A 282 -0.02 -5.26 -35.13
CA ASN A 282 0.39 -6.43 -34.36
C ASN A 282 1.79 -6.24 -33.76
N THR A 283 2.05 -6.92 -32.64
CA THR A 283 3.38 -6.95 -32.04
C THR A 283 4.37 -7.65 -32.97
N THR A 284 5.51 -7.02 -33.25
CA THR A 284 6.58 -7.59 -34.07
C THR A 284 7.87 -7.71 -33.26
N THR A 285 8.59 -8.82 -33.44
CA THR A 285 9.89 -9.06 -32.80
C THR A 285 10.93 -9.33 -33.87
N GLU A 286 12.07 -8.64 -33.82
CA GLU A 286 13.18 -8.80 -34.75
C GLU A 286 14.52 -8.87 -33.98
N VAL A 287 15.52 -9.52 -34.58
CA VAL A 287 16.89 -9.51 -34.05
C VAL A 287 17.43 -8.08 -34.16
N PHE A 288 18.03 -7.61 -33.08
CA PHE A 288 18.51 -6.25 -32.96
C PHE A 288 20.04 -6.23 -32.92
N ASP A 289 20.65 -5.64 -33.93
CA ASP A 289 22.08 -5.38 -33.95
C ASP A 289 22.40 -4.11 -33.16
N GLY A 290 22.89 -4.29 -31.93
CA GLY A 290 23.29 -3.21 -31.05
C GLY A 290 24.66 -2.60 -31.36
N SER A 291 25.39 -3.10 -32.37
CA SER A 291 26.71 -2.58 -32.73
C SER A 291 26.68 -1.09 -33.11
N GLN A 292 25.59 -0.64 -33.72
CA GLN A 292 25.40 0.75 -34.16
C GLN A 292 25.09 1.72 -33.02
N MET A 293 24.86 1.24 -31.79
CA MET A 293 24.55 2.09 -30.64
C MET A 293 25.77 2.68 -29.94
N ARG A 294 26.98 2.33 -30.41
CA ARG A 294 28.23 2.86 -29.87
C ARG A 294 28.44 4.28 -30.36
N LEU A 295 28.66 5.21 -29.43
CA LEU A 295 29.07 6.58 -29.77
C LEU A 295 30.60 6.68 -29.83
N ASP A 296 31.28 5.90 -28.99
CA ASP A 296 32.73 5.71 -28.94
C ASP A 296 33.08 4.20 -29.06
N PRO A 297 34.21 3.83 -29.68
CA PRO A 297 34.68 2.44 -29.73
C PRO A 297 34.83 1.76 -28.36
N ASN A 298 35.04 2.54 -27.29
CA ASN A 298 35.15 2.03 -25.93
C ASN A 298 33.82 1.92 -25.19
N ASP A 299 32.72 2.42 -25.77
CA ASP A 299 31.41 2.32 -25.14
C ASP A 299 30.94 0.86 -25.08
N ASP A 300 30.29 0.52 -23.98
CA ASP A 300 29.55 -0.73 -23.83
C ASP A 300 28.44 -0.85 -24.87
N THR A 301 28.15 -2.09 -25.25
CA THR A 301 27.04 -2.42 -26.15
C THR A 301 25.89 -3.03 -25.36
N PRO A 302 24.66 -3.06 -25.91
CA PRO A 302 23.56 -3.81 -25.31
C PRO A 302 23.91 -5.29 -25.08
N LEU A 303 24.72 -5.87 -25.97
CA LEU A 303 25.15 -7.27 -25.88
C LEU A 303 26.14 -7.49 -24.74
N ALA A 304 27.19 -6.68 -24.66
CA ALA A 304 28.19 -6.77 -23.57
C ALA A 304 27.52 -6.56 -22.20
N HIS A 305 26.59 -5.60 -22.11
CA HIS A 305 25.81 -5.40 -20.89
C HIS A 305 24.94 -6.62 -20.55
N ALA A 306 24.29 -7.22 -21.55
CA ALA A 306 23.49 -8.42 -21.36
C ALA A 306 24.33 -9.60 -20.89
N GLU A 307 25.50 -9.84 -21.49
CA GLU A 307 26.42 -10.92 -21.09
C GLU A 307 26.75 -10.86 -19.59
N ILE A 308 27.20 -9.71 -19.11
CA ILE A 308 27.54 -9.49 -17.70
C ILE A 308 26.36 -9.80 -16.78
N ILE A 309 25.17 -9.29 -17.10
CA ILE A 309 23.98 -9.44 -16.24
C ILE A 309 23.40 -10.85 -16.32
N MET A 310 23.36 -11.46 -17.50
CA MET A 310 22.86 -12.82 -17.67
C MET A 310 23.75 -13.83 -16.97
N ASP A 311 25.07 -13.61 -16.93
CA ASP A 311 26.01 -14.44 -16.19
C ASP A 311 25.89 -14.21 -14.68
N ALA A 312 25.80 -12.96 -14.22
CA ALA A 312 25.60 -12.64 -12.81
C ALA A 312 24.29 -13.20 -12.24
N LEU A 313 23.23 -13.26 -13.06
CA LEU A 313 21.94 -13.84 -12.70
C LEU A 313 21.86 -15.36 -12.96
N SER A 314 22.91 -15.95 -13.55
CA SER A 314 22.94 -17.37 -13.92
C SER A 314 21.71 -17.80 -14.73
N LEU A 315 21.32 -16.99 -15.74
CA LEU A 315 20.16 -17.29 -16.57
C LEU A 315 20.44 -18.48 -17.50
N ASP A 316 19.48 -19.41 -17.54
CA ASP A 316 19.49 -20.63 -18.35
C ASP A 316 19.02 -20.39 -19.80
N GLN A 317 19.21 -21.40 -20.67
CA GLN A 317 18.73 -21.36 -22.05
C GLN A 317 17.22 -21.13 -22.12
N GLY A 318 16.79 -20.27 -23.04
CA GLY A 318 15.39 -19.88 -23.20
C GLY A 318 14.88 -18.83 -22.21
N GLN A 319 15.62 -18.53 -21.14
CA GLN A 319 15.27 -17.41 -20.25
C GLN A 319 15.61 -16.07 -20.90
N LYS A 320 14.81 -15.05 -20.57
CA LYS A 320 14.89 -13.71 -21.17
C LYS A 320 15.22 -12.67 -20.13
N LEU A 321 16.12 -11.76 -20.48
CA LEU A 321 16.45 -10.58 -19.68
C LEU A 321 15.83 -9.35 -20.34
N LEU A 322 15.00 -8.59 -19.61
CA LEU A 322 14.47 -7.31 -20.08
C LEU A 322 15.52 -6.20 -19.90
N LEU A 323 16.13 -5.78 -21.02
CA LEU A 323 17.15 -4.72 -21.02
C LEU A 323 16.50 -3.35 -20.92
N CYS A 324 15.64 -2.97 -21.85
CA CYS A 324 14.97 -1.68 -21.82
C CYS A 324 13.54 -1.83 -22.35
N ILE A 325 12.62 -0.99 -21.87
CA ILE A 325 11.28 -0.87 -22.45
C ILE A 325 10.81 0.55 -22.32
N GLY A 326 10.42 1.16 -23.43
CA GLY A 326 9.81 2.47 -23.48
C GLY A 326 8.39 2.32 -23.99
N TRP A 327 7.47 3.06 -23.39
CA TRP A 327 6.06 2.99 -23.73
C TRP A 327 5.38 4.35 -23.64
N THR A 328 4.30 4.48 -24.39
CA THR A 328 3.37 5.60 -24.33
C THR A 328 1.94 5.07 -24.37
N THR A 329 0.98 5.89 -23.98
CA THR A 329 -0.44 5.61 -24.18
C THR A 329 -0.96 6.43 -25.35
N GLU A 330 -2.12 6.08 -25.88
CA GLU A 330 -2.81 6.92 -26.88
C GLU A 330 -2.97 8.36 -26.38
N GLU A 331 -3.34 8.54 -25.12
CA GLU A 331 -3.42 9.86 -24.48
C GLU A 331 -2.04 10.54 -24.43
N GLY A 332 -0.97 9.83 -24.07
CA GLY A 332 0.40 10.35 -24.10
C GLY A 332 0.81 10.79 -25.51
N SER A 333 0.54 9.95 -26.52
CA SER A 333 0.78 10.26 -27.93
C SER A 333 0.05 11.53 -28.37
N ARG A 334 -1.22 11.69 -27.96
CA ARG A 334 -1.99 12.92 -28.21
C ARG A 334 -1.39 14.14 -27.52
N HIS A 335 -0.93 14.01 -26.28
CA HIS A 335 -0.25 15.11 -25.58
C HIS A 335 1.05 15.50 -26.25
N PHE A 336 1.85 14.53 -26.68
CA PHE A 336 3.03 14.80 -27.47
C PHE A 336 2.65 15.55 -28.75
N ALA A 337 1.64 15.10 -29.50
CA ALA A 337 1.16 15.80 -30.70
C ALA A 337 0.68 17.23 -30.45
N MET A 338 0.20 17.56 -29.25
CA MET A 338 -0.24 18.92 -28.87
C MET A 338 0.89 19.81 -28.37
N PHE A 339 1.95 19.23 -27.79
CA PHE A 339 3.02 19.95 -27.07
C PHE A 339 4.42 19.42 -27.45
N HIS A 340 4.66 19.14 -28.73
CA HIS A 340 5.89 18.52 -29.22
C HIS A 340 7.06 19.53 -29.35
N GLU A 341 6.82 20.83 -29.18
CA GLU A 341 7.80 21.89 -29.44
C GLU A 341 8.95 21.86 -28.44
N THR A 342 8.64 21.57 -27.18
CA THR A 342 9.64 21.44 -26.10
C THR A 342 9.16 20.42 -25.08
N PHE A 343 10.04 19.47 -24.74
CA PHE A 343 9.81 18.56 -23.64
C PHE A 343 11.06 18.41 -22.77
N GLY A 344 10.83 18.19 -21.48
CA GLY A 344 11.87 17.84 -20.53
C GLY A 344 11.93 16.32 -20.36
N VAL A 345 13.13 15.81 -20.10
CA VAL A 345 13.36 14.42 -19.74
C VAL A 345 14.01 14.35 -18.36
N ASP A 346 13.60 13.38 -17.57
CA ASP A 346 14.21 13.06 -16.27
C ASP A 346 14.43 11.55 -16.14
N VAL A 347 15.50 11.16 -15.44
CA VAL A 347 15.76 9.77 -15.07
C VAL A 347 15.82 9.67 -13.56
N THR A 348 14.80 9.07 -12.98
CA THR A 348 14.75 8.83 -11.53
C THR A 348 15.28 7.43 -11.22
N ASN A 349 16.34 7.35 -10.40
CA ASN A 349 16.92 6.08 -9.93
C ASN A 349 16.37 5.65 -8.57
N GLY A 350 16.39 4.35 -8.28
CA GLY A 350 16.14 3.80 -6.94
C GLY A 350 14.68 3.81 -6.44
N THR A 351 13.72 4.19 -7.29
CA THR A 351 12.29 4.29 -6.91
C THR A 351 11.48 3.03 -7.19
N ASN A 352 12.02 2.08 -7.95
CA ASN A 352 11.41 0.77 -8.22
C ASN A 352 12.11 -0.35 -7.44
N ARG A 353 11.48 -1.54 -7.41
CA ARG A 353 12.00 -2.71 -6.66
C ARG A 353 13.32 -3.25 -7.22
N GLU A 354 13.61 -3.00 -8.48
CA GLU A 354 14.86 -3.41 -9.15
C GLU A 354 15.95 -2.33 -9.01
N GLN A 355 15.64 -1.18 -8.39
CA GLN A 355 16.53 -0.01 -8.26
C GLN A 355 17.03 0.56 -9.60
N ARG A 356 16.40 0.16 -10.73
CA ARG A 356 16.76 0.59 -12.07
C ARG A 356 16.29 2.00 -12.38
N GLY A 357 16.90 2.64 -13.38
CA GLY A 357 16.47 3.96 -13.85
C GLY A 357 15.07 3.92 -14.46
N MET A 358 14.26 4.91 -14.09
CA MET A 358 12.97 5.20 -14.72
C MET A 358 13.08 6.51 -15.46
N PHE A 359 13.10 6.44 -16.79
CA PHE A 359 13.07 7.58 -17.68
C PHE A 359 11.64 8.07 -17.86
N ARG A 360 11.45 9.39 -17.87
CA ARG A 360 10.16 10.04 -18.16
C ARG A 360 10.38 11.31 -18.98
N ALA A 361 9.65 11.44 -20.07
CA ALA A 361 9.51 12.68 -20.81
C ALA A 361 8.15 13.33 -20.55
N ALA A 362 8.18 14.65 -20.37
CA ALA A 362 6.97 15.45 -20.18
C ALA A 362 7.02 16.73 -21.02
N GLY A 363 5.90 17.04 -21.67
CA GLY A 363 5.69 18.30 -22.35
C GLY A 363 5.20 19.36 -21.36
N GLN A 364 5.38 20.62 -21.70
CA GLN A 364 4.81 21.73 -20.93
C GLN A 364 3.63 22.32 -21.71
N THR A 365 2.51 22.45 -21.01
CA THR A 365 1.30 23.12 -21.50
C THR A 365 1.46 24.65 -21.45
N LEU A 366 0.58 25.36 -22.15
CA LEU A 366 0.54 26.83 -22.14
C LEU A 366 0.31 27.43 -20.73
N ASP A 367 -0.37 26.71 -19.83
CA ASP A 367 -0.56 27.11 -18.43
C ASP A 367 0.57 26.63 -17.49
N GLY A 368 1.69 26.18 -18.07
CA GLY A 368 2.91 25.83 -17.33
C GLY A 368 2.85 24.47 -16.63
N LYS A 369 1.82 23.65 -16.87
CA LYS A 369 1.72 22.30 -16.28
C LYS A 369 2.52 21.29 -17.11
N ASN A 370 3.25 20.43 -16.39
CA ASN A 370 3.96 19.31 -17.00
C ASN A 370 3.03 18.13 -17.23
N ILE A 371 2.96 17.63 -18.46
CA ILE A 371 2.18 16.45 -18.82
C ILE A 371 3.13 15.35 -19.30
N PRO A 372 3.23 14.22 -18.59
CA PRO A 372 4.03 13.09 -19.03
C PRO A 372 3.43 12.46 -20.28
N PHE A 373 4.25 12.14 -21.27
CA PHE A 373 3.79 11.49 -22.50
C PHE A 373 4.60 10.24 -22.87
N TRP A 374 5.78 10.04 -22.29
CA TRP A 374 6.63 8.89 -22.60
C TRP A 374 7.36 8.44 -21.33
N ASP A 375 7.26 7.16 -21.02
CA ASP A 375 7.96 6.52 -19.92
C ASP A 375 8.88 5.43 -20.46
N ALA A 376 10.01 5.18 -19.80
CA ALA A 376 10.83 4.01 -20.08
C ALA A 376 11.52 3.46 -18.83
N LEU A 377 11.59 2.13 -18.75
CA LEU A 377 12.46 1.42 -17.83
C LEU A 377 13.77 1.13 -18.56
N ILE A 378 14.88 1.62 -17.99
CA ILE A 378 16.20 1.56 -18.64
C ILE A 378 17.15 0.59 -17.94
N ALA A 379 18.10 0.02 -18.69
CA ALA A 379 19.10 -0.92 -18.17
C ALA A 379 20.11 -0.23 -17.23
N SER A 380 20.64 0.91 -17.68
CA SER A 380 21.72 1.64 -17.01
C SER A 380 21.76 3.10 -17.49
N GLY A 381 22.69 3.89 -16.95
CA GLY A 381 23.01 5.23 -17.47
C GLY A 381 24.01 5.25 -18.63
N ALA A 382 24.26 4.11 -19.28
CA ALA A 382 25.26 4.02 -20.34
C ALA A 382 24.83 4.77 -21.63
N PRO A 383 25.77 5.29 -22.43
CA PRO A 383 25.46 6.03 -23.66
C PRO A 383 24.55 5.30 -24.64
N TRP A 384 24.75 3.99 -24.82
CA TRP A 384 23.93 3.17 -25.72
C TRP A 384 22.44 3.16 -25.34
N VAL A 385 22.13 3.31 -24.04
CA VAL A 385 20.75 3.34 -23.54
C VAL A 385 20.04 4.61 -23.99
N PHE A 386 20.73 5.76 -23.90
CA PHE A 386 20.19 7.04 -24.36
C PHE A 386 20.14 7.10 -25.88
N HIS A 387 21.15 6.53 -26.56
CA HIS A 387 21.09 6.35 -28.01
C HIS A 387 19.87 5.51 -28.41
N TRP A 388 19.61 4.40 -27.72
CA TRP A 388 18.40 3.62 -27.94
C TRP A 388 17.12 4.40 -27.68
N LEU A 389 17.04 5.16 -26.57
CA LEU A 389 15.87 5.99 -26.27
C LEU A 389 15.54 6.94 -27.43
N PHE A 390 16.50 7.74 -27.87
CA PHE A 390 16.24 8.83 -28.82
C PHE A 390 16.30 8.41 -30.29
N CYS A 391 17.18 7.49 -30.66
CA CYS A 391 17.37 7.09 -32.05
C CYS A 391 16.54 5.87 -32.45
N THR A 392 16.02 5.09 -31.49
CA THR A 392 15.25 3.87 -31.77
C THR A 392 13.87 3.91 -31.12
N CYS A 393 13.78 4.10 -29.81
CA CYS A 393 12.51 4.00 -29.09
C CYS A 393 11.56 5.15 -29.46
N LEU A 394 12.03 6.39 -29.46
CA LEU A 394 11.21 7.56 -29.77
C LEU A 394 10.62 7.50 -31.20
N PRO A 395 11.39 7.21 -32.27
CA PRO A 395 10.84 7.02 -33.62
C PRO A 395 9.87 5.83 -33.76
N GLU A 396 9.98 4.82 -32.91
CA GLU A 396 9.08 3.66 -32.92
C GLU A 396 7.74 3.97 -32.22
N LEU A 397 7.73 4.90 -31.26
CA LEU A 397 6.56 5.26 -30.46
C LEU A 397 5.76 6.44 -31.02
N PHE A 398 6.41 7.36 -31.72
CA PHE A 398 5.78 8.59 -32.21
C PHE A 398 5.92 8.76 -33.72
N PRO A 399 4.91 9.32 -34.40
CA PRO A 399 4.97 9.60 -35.83
C PRO A 399 6.16 10.47 -36.23
N GLN A 400 6.87 10.07 -37.29
CA GLN A 400 8.05 10.77 -37.78
C GLN A 400 7.76 12.25 -38.14
N ASP A 401 6.56 12.55 -38.64
CA ASP A 401 6.14 13.92 -38.96
C ASP A 401 6.15 14.86 -37.75
N LEU A 402 5.81 14.34 -36.56
CA LEU A 402 5.85 15.11 -35.32
C LEU A 402 7.30 15.29 -34.85
N LEU A 403 8.12 14.24 -34.94
CA LEU A 403 9.54 14.28 -34.58
C LEU A 403 10.33 15.26 -35.46
N ASN A 404 9.99 15.34 -36.75
CA ASN A 404 10.58 16.32 -37.66
C ASN A 404 10.21 17.76 -37.26
N LYS A 405 9.03 17.98 -36.67
CA LYS A 405 8.60 19.29 -36.14
C LYS A 405 9.23 19.63 -34.78
N CYS A 406 9.75 18.66 -34.04
CA CYS A 406 10.51 18.91 -32.81
C CYS A 406 11.82 19.68 -33.05
N THR A 407 12.17 19.99 -34.32
CA THR A 407 13.55 20.36 -34.67
C THR A 407 13.68 21.49 -35.71
N LYS A 408 13.53 22.75 -35.27
CA LYS A 408 14.29 23.90 -35.85
C LYS A 408 15.30 24.52 -34.86
N LYS A 409 15.48 23.94 -33.66
CA LYS A 409 16.47 24.38 -32.65
C LYS A 409 17.64 23.39 -32.40
N ASN A 410 17.65 22.17 -32.95
CA ASN A 410 18.72 21.19 -32.64
C ASN A 410 20.05 21.37 -33.42
N THR A 411 20.25 22.48 -34.14
CA THR A 411 21.57 22.78 -34.75
C THR A 411 22.58 23.37 -33.76
N GLU A 412 22.16 23.83 -32.57
CA GLU A 412 23.08 24.18 -31.47
C GLU A 412 23.22 23.08 -30.40
N CYS A 413 22.25 22.16 -30.30
CA CYS A 413 22.24 21.12 -29.27
C CYS A 413 23.33 20.06 -29.46
N ASN A 414 23.73 19.75 -30.71
CA ASN A 414 24.80 18.76 -30.97
C ASN A 414 26.19 19.15 -30.44
N LYS A 415 26.47 20.45 -30.23
CA LYS A 415 27.74 20.92 -29.62
C LYS A 415 27.66 21.00 -28.10
N ILE A 416 26.45 21.20 -27.56
CA ILE A 416 26.19 21.29 -26.12
C ILE A 416 26.02 19.87 -25.54
N GLU A 417 25.38 18.93 -26.23
CA GLU A 417 25.21 17.54 -25.79
C GLU A 417 26.55 16.79 -25.62
N ARG A 418 27.54 17.01 -26.50
CA ARG A 418 28.89 16.46 -26.29
C ARG A 418 29.60 17.02 -25.06
N LYS A 419 29.26 18.24 -24.64
CA LYS A 419 29.83 18.90 -23.44
C LYS A 419 29.04 18.59 -22.17
N GLU A 420 27.71 18.52 -22.25
CA GLU A 420 26.83 18.26 -21.12
C GLU A 420 26.75 16.78 -20.77
N THR A 421 26.80 15.87 -21.74
CA THR A 421 26.94 14.43 -21.47
C THR A 421 28.29 14.13 -20.81
N LYS A 422 29.38 14.79 -21.25
CA LYS A 422 30.68 14.76 -20.55
C LYS A 422 30.63 15.41 -19.16
N ALA A 423 29.87 16.49 -18.98
CA ALA A 423 29.76 17.19 -17.69
C ALA A 423 28.89 16.44 -16.67
N LEU A 424 27.84 15.72 -17.12
CA LEU A 424 27.02 14.83 -16.29
C LEU A 424 27.81 13.59 -15.88
N MET A 425 28.61 13.00 -16.77
CA MET A 425 29.50 11.88 -16.45
C MET A 425 30.61 12.28 -15.45
N ASN A 426 31.26 13.44 -15.66
CA ASN A 426 32.27 13.95 -14.71
C ASN A 426 31.70 14.36 -13.34
N ARG A 427 30.40 14.68 -13.25
CA ARG A 427 29.73 14.95 -11.96
C ARG A 427 29.38 13.67 -11.20
N GLN A 428 29.15 12.55 -11.89
CA GLN A 428 28.86 11.27 -11.25
C GLN A 428 30.12 10.55 -10.73
N GLU A 429 31.27 10.68 -11.42
CA GLU A 429 32.55 10.13 -10.91
C GLU A 429 33.04 10.83 -9.63
N LYS A 430 32.76 12.13 -9.45
CA LYS A 430 33.17 12.87 -8.25
C LYS A 430 32.36 12.58 -6.98
N VAL A 431 31.26 11.82 -7.08
CA VAL A 431 30.39 11.47 -5.93
C VAL A 431 30.56 9.99 -5.52
N MET A 432 31.35 9.20 -6.26
CA MET A 432 31.57 7.76 -6.00
C MET A 432 33.03 7.35 -5.77
N LEU A 433 33.91 8.29 -5.40
CA LEU A 433 35.19 7.95 -4.76
C LEU A 433 35.12 8.35 -3.27
N PRO A 434 35.62 7.51 -2.35
CA PRO A 434 35.56 7.77 -0.91
C PRO A 434 36.28 9.07 -0.50
#